data_AF-A0A120JWQ9-F1
#
_entry.id   AF-A0A120JWQ9-F1
#
_cell.length_a   1.000
_cell.length_b   1.000
_cell.length_c   1.000
_cell.angle_alpha   90.00
_cell.angle_beta   90.00
_cell.angle_gamma   90.00
#
_symmetry.space_group_name_H-M   'P 1'
#
loop_
_entity.id
_entity.type
_entity.pdbx_description
1 polymer ?
#
loop_
_entity_poly.entity_id
_entity_poly.type
_entity_poly.pdbx_seq_one_letter_code
_entity_poly.pdbx_strand_id
1 'polypeptide(L)'
;MTTKKSAANPSAPFEAAQPIMEWWTKQWMQGATPMTRMQLAWMENLSEIMQQEARFLSALAEASQRIAKCYDTNQGDPMKMNECYQELAKEVAEHHMERMKNVANLSHDFRARIWEEI
;
A
#
# COMPACT_ATOMS: atom_id res chain seq x y z
N MET A 1 1.25 31.80 -68.75
CA MET A 1 1.85 31.28 -67.51
C MET A 1 1.21 31.99 -66.33
N THR A 2 0.40 31.30 -65.54
CA THR A 2 0.08 31.71 -64.16
C THR A 2 -0.43 30.49 -63.41
N THR A 3 0.50 29.70 -62.87
CA THR A 3 0.22 28.66 -61.88
C THR A 3 -0.23 29.33 -60.59
N LYS A 4 -1.53 29.31 -60.33
CA LYS A 4 -2.15 29.80 -59.09
C LYS A 4 -1.72 28.84 -57.97
N LYS A 5 -0.74 29.26 -57.15
CA LYS A 5 -0.31 28.54 -55.95
C LYS A 5 -1.51 28.49 -55.01
N SER A 6 -2.18 27.34 -54.94
CA SER A 6 -3.25 27.10 -53.98
C SER A 6 -2.65 27.20 -52.59
N ALA A 7 -3.09 28.20 -51.81
CA ALA A 7 -2.67 28.36 -50.43
C ALA A 7 -3.11 27.09 -49.68
N ALA A 8 -2.13 26.30 -49.23
CA ALA A 8 -2.41 25.17 -48.35
C ALA A 8 -3.01 25.74 -47.06
N ASN A 9 -4.27 25.39 -46.77
CA ASN A 9 -4.93 25.79 -45.54
C ASN A 9 -4.11 25.27 -44.35
N PRO A 10 -3.66 26.15 -43.43
CA PRO A 10 -2.82 25.76 -42.30
C PRO A 10 -3.55 24.84 -41.30
N SER A 11 -4.88 24.74 -41.39
CA SER A 11 -5.72 23.85 -40.56
C SER A 11 -5.85 22.42 -41.10
N ALA A 12 -5.57 22.18 -42.39
CA ALA A 12 -5.76 20.87 -43.01
C ALA A 12 -4.95 19.72 -42.35
N PRO A 13 -3.70 19.94 -41.88
CA PRO A 13 -2.97 18.91 -41.13
C PRO A 13 -3.61 18.58 -39.77
N PHE A 14 -4.25 19.56 -39.14
CA PHE A 14 -4.85 19.43 -37.82
C PHE A 14 -6.20 18.70 -37.89
N GLU A 15 -7.02 19.01 -38.89
CA GLU A 15 -8.27 18.30 -39.19
C GLU A 15 -8.00 16.84 -39.60
N ALA A 16 -6.95 16.58 -40.37
CA ALA A 16 -6.55 15.22 -40.75
C ALA A 16 -6.03 14.39 -39.56
N ALA A 17 -5.46 15.04 -38.54
CA ALA A 17 -4.96 14.37 -37.34
C ALA A 17 -6.04 14.12 -36.27
N GLN A 18 -7.19 14.80 -36.36
CA GLN A 18 -8.31 14.70 -35.42
C GLN A 18 -8.76 13.25 -35.12
N PRO A 19 -8.98 12.36 -36.11
CA PRO A 19 -9.36 10.97 -35.82
C PRO A 19 -8.27 10.15 -35.12
N ILE A 20 -6.99 10.44 -35.38
CA ILE A 20 -5.86 9.81 -34.68
C ILE A 20 -5.81 10.32 -33.23
N MET A 21 -6.06 11.61 -33.02
CA MET A 21 -6.09 12.22 -31.69
C MET A 21 -7.25 11.67 -30.84
N GLU A 22 -8.42 11.50 -31.44
CA GLU A 22 -9.59 10.88 -30.80
C GLU A 22 -9.34 9.41 -30.47
N TRP A 23 -8.75 8.64 -31.39
CA TRP A 23 -8.36 7.25 -31.14
C TRP A 23 -7.35 7.12 -30.00
N TRP A 24 -6.34 7.99 -29.97
CA TRP A 24 -5.33 8.02 -28.90
C TRP A 24 -5.99 8.41 -27.57
N THR A 25 -6.85 9.43 -27.54
CA THR A 25 -7.56 9.80 -26.31
C THR A 25 -8.41 8.64 -25.79
N LYS A 26 -9.10 7.92 -26.68
CA LYS A 26 -9.88 6.74 -26.34
C LYS A 26 -9.01 5.60 -25.79
N GLN A 27 -7.82 5.36 -26.35
CA GLN A 27 -6.86 4.39 -25.82
C GLN A 27 -6.31 4.79 -24.44
N TRP A 28 -6.02 6.08 -24.24
CA TRP A 28 -5.59 6.60 -22.94
C TRP A 28 -6.66 6.39 -21.86
N MET A 29 -7.93 6.69 -22.17
CA MET A 29 -9.03 6.48 -21.23
C MET A 29 -9.25 4.99 -20.91
N GLN A 30 -9.02 4.11 -21.89
CA GLN A 30 -9.07 2.66 -21.69
C GLN A 30 -7.93 2.16 -20.78
N GLY A 31 -6.73 2.76 -20.84
CA GLY A 31 -5.59 2.41 -19.98
C GLY A 31 -5.55 3.14 -18.62
N ALA A 32 -6.13 4.32 -18.50
CA ALA A 32 -6.15 5.09 -17.26
C ALA A 32 -7.07 4.45 -16.19
N THR A 33 -8.14 3.78 -16.63
CA THR A 33 -9.10 3.11 -15.75
C THR A 33 -8.47 1.94 -14.96
N PRO A 34 -7.77 0.98 -15.58
CA PRO A 34 -7.09 -0.09 -14.83
C PRO A 34 -5.92 0.43 -13.98
N MET A 35 -5.15 1.43 -14.45
CA MET A 35 -4.08 2.02 -13.62
C MET A 35 -4.60 2.70 -12.35
N THR A 36 -5.70 3.44 -12.44
CA THR A 36 -6.30 4.09 -11.27
C THR A 36 -6.89 3.07 -10.29
N ARG A 37 -7.47 1.97 -10.79
CA ARG A 37 -7.91 0.84 -9.94
C ARG A 37 -6.74 0.13 -9.26
N MET A 38 -5.64 -0.09 -9.98
CA MET A 38 -4.44 -0.68 -9.38
C MET A 38 -3.82 0.23 -8.31
N GLN A 39 -3.78 1.55 -8.54
CA GLN A 39 -3.36 2.52 -7.53
C GLN A 39 -4.27 2.49 -6.30
N LEU A 40 -5.59 2.37 -6.49
CA LEU A 40 -6.54 2.25 -5.38
C LEU A 40 -6.32 0.96 -4.58
N ALA A 41 -6.22 -0.19 -5.25
CA ALA A 41 -5.95 -1.48 -4.61
C ALA A 41 -4.62 -1.47 -3.83
N TRP A 42 -3.62 -0.76 -4.33
CA TRP A 42 -2.34 -0.57 -3.63
C TRP A 42 -2.47 0.30 -2.38
N MET A 43 -3.21 1.42 -2.45
CA MET A 43 -3.45 2.28 -1.29
C MET A 43 -4.28 1.58 -0.21
N GLU A 44 -5.31 0.83 -0.59
CA GLU A 44 -6.13 0.04 0.34
C GLU A 44 -5.26 -0.97 1.09
N ASN A 45 -4.43 -1.74 0.37
CA ASN A 45 -3.51 -2.71 0.98
C ASN A 45 -2.49 -2.04 1.92
N LEU A 46 -1.93 -0.90 1.53
CA LEU A 46 -1.03 -0.14 2.40
C LEU A 46 -1.72 0.35 3.68
N SER A 47 -2.98 0.79 3.57
CA SER A 47 -3.75 1.26 4.72
C SER A 47 -4.00 0.14 5.74
N GLU A 48 -4.28 -1.08 5.26
CA GLU A 48 -4.49 -2.26 6.11
C GLU A 48 -3.19 -2.66 6.84
N ILE A 49 -2.05 -2.64 6.15
CA ILE A 49 -0.73 -2.89 6.75
C ILE A 49 -0.42 -1.84 7.82
N MET A 50 -0.65 -0.55 7.53
CA MET A 50 -0.41 0.53 8.50
C MET A 50 -1.25 0.39 9.76
N GLN A 51 -2.52 -0.01 9.64
CA GLN A 51 -3.37 -0.26 10.80
C GLN A 51 -2.86 -1.42 11.65
N GLN A 52 -2.36 -2.50 11.03
CA GLN A 52 -1.78 -3.62 11.75
C GLN A 52 -0.50 -3.23 12.47
N GLU A 53 0.38 -2.46 11.83
CA GLU A 53 1.61 -1.98 12.45
C GLU A 53 1.31 -1.05 13.63
N ALA A 54 0.31 -0.17 13.51
CA ALA A 54 -0.12 0.68 14.62
C ALA A 54 -0.60 -0.15 15.83
N ARG A 55 -1.36 -1.23 15.61
CA ARG A 55 -1.79 -2.15 16.69
C ARG A 55 -0.60 -2.83 17.36
N PHE A 56 0.36 -3.32 16.56
CA PHE A 56 1.57 -3.95 17.09
C PHE A 56 2.41 -2.98 17.91
N LEU A 57 2.63 -1.75 17.42
CA LEU A 57 3.37 -0.72 18.15
C LEU A 57 2.66 -0.32 19.46
N SER A 58 1.33 -0.27 19.46
CA SER A 58 0.55 -0.04 20.69
C SER A 58 0.76 -1.16 21.70
N ALA A 59 0.69 -2.43 21.27
CA ALA A 59 0.92 -3.58 22.14
C ALA A 59 2.36 -3.60 22.69
N LEU A 60 3.35 -3.24 21.86
CA LEU A 60 4.73 -3.13 22.28
C LEU A 60 4.93 -2.00 23.32
N ALA A 61 4.28 -0.86 23.12
CA ALA A 61 4.31 0.24 24.09
C ALA A 61 3.68 -0.18 25.43
N GLU A 62 2.55 -0.88 25.40
CA GLU A 62 1.90 -1.41 26.60
C GLU A 62 2.80 -2.44 27.32
N ALA A 63 3.40 -3.38 26.57
CA ALA A 63 4.33 -4.35 27.12
C ALA A 63 5.54 -3.66 27.78
N SER A 64 6.08 -2.59 27.16
CA SER A 64 7.18 -1.81 27.74
C SER A 64 6.80 -1.16 29.08
N GLN A 65 5.57 -0.66 29.19
CA GLN A 65 5.05 -0.10 30.43
C GLN A 65 4.85 -1.18 31.50
N ARG A 66 4.39 -2.38 31.10
CA ARG A 66 4.28 -3.54 32.01
C ARG A 66 5.64 -4.01 32.52
N ILE A 67 6.69 -4.01 31.68
CA ILE A 67 8.07 -4.30 32.12
C ILE A 67 8.50 -3.31 33.20
N ALA A 68 8.29 -2.00 32.97
CA ALA A 68 8.64 -0.97 33.94
C ALA A 68 7.89 -1.14 35.27
N LYS A 69 6.60 -1.51 35.21
CA LYS A 69 5.79 -1.79 36.39
C LYS A 69 6.25 -3.06 37.14
N CYS A 70 6.65 -4.10 36.42
CA CYS A 70 7.24 -5.29 37.02
C CYS A 70 8.54 -5.00 37.76
N TYR A 71 9.36 -4.11 37.20
CA TYR A 71 10.59 -3.65 37.85
C TYR A 71 10.31 -2.93 39.17
N ASP A 72 9.35 -2.01 39.17
CA ASP A 72 8.95 -1.25 40.36
C ASP A 72 8.31 -2.14 41.44
N THR A 73 7.48 -3.11 41.04
CA THR A 73 6.74 -4.00 41.95
C THR A 73 7.65 -5.05 42.62
N ASN A 74 8.62 -5.58 41.89
CA ASN A 74 9.46 -6.69 42.37
C ASN A 74 10.79 -6.24 42.98
N GLN A 75 11.08 -4.93 43.04
CA GLN A 75 12.29 -4.34 43.65
C GLN A 75 13.62 -5.03 43.27
N GLY A 76 13.68 -5.63 42.07
CA GLY A 76 14.87 -6.33 41.59
C GLY A 76 15.00 -7.82 41.99
N ASP A 77 13.93 -8.49 42.45
CA ASP A 77 13.92 -9.96 42.56
C ASP A 77 14.15 -10.58 41.15
N PRO A 78 15.32 -11.20 40.90
CA PRO A 78 15.69 -11.65 39.57
C PRO A 78 14.76 -12.74 39.02
N MET A 79 14.17 -13.55 39.89
CA MET A 79 13.34 -14.68 39.48
C MET A 79 11.98 -14.21 38.99
N LYS A 80 11.33 -13.31 39.76
CA LYS A 80 10.05 -12.69 39.37
C LYS A 80 10.20 -11.74 38.19
N MET A 81 11.33 -11.05 38.07
CA MET A 81 11.65 -10.23 36.91
C MET A 81 11.81 -11.07 35.64
N ASN A 82 12.49 -12.22 35.73
CA ASN A 82 12.64 -13.13 34.60
C ASN A 82 11.30 -13.74 34.17
N GLU A 83 10.45 -14.12 35.12
CA GLU A 83 9.09 -14.60 34.83
C GLU A 83 8.26 -13.54 34.10
N CYS A 84 8.21 -12.30 34.61
CA CYS A 84 7.49 -11.21 33.95
C CYS A 84 8.06 -10.88 32.56
N TYR A 85 9.38 -10.93 32.39
CA TYR A 85 10.01 -10.72 31.09
C TYR A 85 9.66 -11.84 30.10
N GLN A 86 9.69 -13.10 30.53
CA GLN A 86 9.33 -14.23 29.67
C GLN A 86 7.87 -14.17 29.21
N GLU A 87 6.96 -13.77 30.11
CA GLU A 87 5.55 -13.59 29.77
C GLU A 87 5.36 -12.48 28.72
N LEU A 88 5.95 -11.31 28.95
CA LEU A 88 5.84 -10.17 28.03
C LEU A 88 6.55 -10.42 26.69
N ALA A 89 7.70 -11.09 26.71
CA ALA A 89 8.41 -11.49 25.50
C ALA A 89 7.58 -12.48 24.67
N LYS A 90 6.87 -13.40 25.33
CA LYS A 90 5.97 -14.33 24.67
C LYS A 90 4.76 -13.62 24.05
N GLU A 91 4.12 -12.70 24.79
CA GLU A 91 3.00 -11.87 24.29
C GLU A 91 3.41 -11.05 23.06
N VAL A 92 4.56 -10.37 23.11
CA VAL A 92 5.10 -9.61 21.96
C VAL A 92 5.43 -10.53 20.78
N ALA A 93 5.98 -11.72 21.03
CA ALA A 93 6.29 -12.69 19.98
C ALA A 93 5.02 -13.23 19.30
N GLU A 94 3.96 -13.48 20.06
CA GLU A 94 2.65 -13.89 19.52
C GLU A 94 2.05 -12.79 18.63
N HIS A 95 2.04 -11.54 19.10
CA HIS A 95 1.59 -10.40 18.29
C HIS A 95 2.43 -10.18 17.02
N HIS A 96 3.74 -10.37 17.11
CA HIS A 96 4.63 -10.30 15.96
C HIS A 96 4.36 -11.42 14.95
N MET A 97 4.10 -12.64 15.42
CA MET A 97 3.80 -13.78 14.55
C MET A 97 2.45 -13.61 13.86
N GLU A 98 1.45 -13.06 14.56
CA GLU A 98 0.15 -12.72 13.97
C GLU A 98 0.29 -11.61 12.91
N ARG A 99 1.11 -10.59 13.18
CA ARG A 99 1.48 -9.58 12.18
C ARG A 99 2.05 -10.22 10.91
N MET A 100 3.04 -11.12 11.05
CA MET A 100 3.67 -11.74 9.89
C MET A 100 2.72 -12.64 9.10
N LYS A 101 1.82 -13.36 9.78
CA LYS A 101 0.77 -14.14 9.12
C LYS A 101 -0.15 -13.25 8.29
N ASN A 102 -0.56 -12.12 8.84
CA ASN A 102 -1.45 -11.19 8.16
C ASN A 102 -0.77 -10.51 6.96
N VAL A 103 0.49 -10.07 7.11
CA VAL A 103 1.28 -9.50 6.00
C VAL A 103 1.48 -10.53 4.88
N ALA A 104 1.73 -11.80 5.23
CA ALA A 104 1.86 -12.87 4.24
C ALA A 104 0.56 -13.05 3.43
N ASN A 105 -0.60 -13.05 4.09
CA ASN A 105 -1.90 -13.17 3.42
C ASN A 105 -2.23 -11.94 2.57
N LEU A 106 -2.03 -10.73 3.09
CA LEU A 106 -2.24 -9.48 2.37
C LEU A 106 -1.41 -9.39 1.08
N SER A 107 -0.17 -9.90 1.12
CA SER A 107 0.69 -9.95 -0.06
C SER A 107 0.13 -10.87 -1.17
N HIS A 108 -0.56 -11.95 -0.79
CA HIS A 108 -1.19 -12.87 -1.72
C HIS A 108 -2.46 -12.26 -2.32
N ASP A 109 -3.33 -11.68 -1.48
CA ASP A 109 -4.58 -11.07 -1.92
C ASP A 109 -4.33 -9.84 -2.80
N PHE A 110 -3.32 -9.04 -2.50
CA PHE A 110 -2.91 -7.93 -3.33
C PHE A 110 -2.42 -8.39 -4.72
N ARG A 111 -1.63 -9.46 -4.77
CA ARG A 111 -1.17 -10.04 -6.05
C ARG A 111 -2.34 -10.59 -6.87
N ALA A 112 -3.31 -11.23 -6.22
CA ALA A 112 -4.52 -11.72 -6.87
C ALA A 112 -5.35 -10.55 -7.45
N ARG A 113 -5.59 -9.49 -6.66
CA ARG A 113 -6.32 -8.30 -7.12
C ARG A 113 -5.63 -7.57 -8.26
N ILE A 114 -4.29 -7.47 -8.25
CA ILE A 114 -3.54 -6.94 -9.39
C ILE A 114 -3.75 -7.83 -10.63
N TRP A 115 -3.71 -9.16 -10.47
CA TRP A 115 -3.88 -10.07 -11.59
C TRP A 115 -5.28 -10.05 -12.22
N GLU A 116 -6.32 -9.69 -11.47
CA GLU A 116 -7.67 -9.53 -12.00
C GLU A 116 -7.84 -8.25 -12.84
N GLU A 117 -6.96 -7.26 -12.66
CA GLU A 117 -7.01 -5.96 -13.37
C GLU A 117 -6.02 -5.84 -14.54
N ILE A 118 -5.14 -6.84 -14.77
CA ILE A 118 -4.22 -6.94 -15.93
C ILE A 118 -4.82 -7.85 -17.01
#